data_AF-A0A221I0M3-F1
#
_entry.id   AF-A0A221I0M3-F1
#
_cell.length_a   1.000
_cell.length_b   1.000
_cell.length_c   1.000
_cell.angle_alpha   90.00
_cell.angle_beta   90.00
_cell.angle_gamma   90.00
#
_symmetry.space_group_name_H-M   'P 1'
#
loop_
_entity.id
_entity.type
_entity.pdbx_description
1 polymer ?
#
loop_
_entity_poly.entity_id
_entity_poly.type
_entity_poly.pdbx_seq_one_letter_code
_entity_poly.pdbx_strand_id
1 'polypeptide(L)'
;LQGLGKWAFMVARRRRYTRLVDRLQHCFRLSGLADTNDSASVLATSQTAQKVAVTRLQQQLSECRRLSMWATAFWLWVCVYGVTHWCLVPLIIGDNSLPFDALYLFDASQPPLRQVVHCLQYVAGLQNILLSVFFDLFVLWLHLLLCAQLRYLADNLR
;
A
#
# COMPACT_ATOMS: atom_id res chain seq x y z
N LEU A 1 -14.85 1.97 11.19
CA LEU A 1 -15.56 1.12 10.18
C LEU A 1 -14.87 1.05 8.82
N GLN A 2 -14.34 2.16 8.28
CA GLN A 2 -13.70 2.15 6.95
C GLN A 2 -12.52 1.16 6.81
N GLY A 3 -11.62 1.06 7.80
CA GLY A 3 -10.48 0.14 7.74
C GLY A 3 -10.88 -1.34 7.77
N LEU A 4 -11.85 -1.71 8.62
CA LEU A 4 -12.40 -3.07 8.66
C LEU A 4 -13.12 -3.44 7.35
N GLY A 5 -13.85 -2.50 6.73
CA GLY A 5 -14.48 -2.73 5.43
C GLY A 5 -13.47 -2.97 4.31
N LYS A 6 -12.41 -2.15 4.25
CA LYS A 6 -11.30 -2.34 3.30
C LYS A 6 -10.59 -3.67 3.53
N TRP A 7 -10.37 -4.05 4.79
CA TRP A 7 -9.74 -5.33 5.13
C TRP A 7 -10.61 -6.53 4.75
N ALA A 8 -11.89 -6.53 5.13
CA ALA A 8 -12.83 -7.60 4.77
C ALA A 8 -12.95 -7.74 3.25
N PHE A 9 -12.98 -6.62 2.52
CA PHE A 9 -12.96 -6.61 1.06
C PHE A 9 -11.66 -7.22 0.51
N MET A 10 -10.50 -6.87 1.08
CA MET A 10 -9.21 -7.43 0.69
C MET A 10 -9.18 -8.94 0.90
N VAL A 11 -9.63 -9.42 2.07
CA VAL A 11 -9.67 -10.85 2.38
C VAL A 11 -10.62 -11.59 1.45
N ALA A 12 -11.83 -11.05 1.23
CA ALA A 12 -12.83 -11.64 0.34
C ALA A 12 -12.33 -11.73 -1.12
N ARG A 13 -11.56 -10.74 -1.58
CA ARG A 13 -11.01 -10.70 -2.95
C ARG A 13 -9.54 -11.12 -3.05
N ARG A 14 -8.94 -11.66 -1.99
CA ARG A 14 -7.52 -12.07 -1.95
C ARG A 14 -7.12 -12.97 -3.12
N ARG A 15 -7.98 -13.91 -3.50
CA ARG A 15 -7.76 -14.84 -4.63
C ARG A 15 -7.70 -14.15 -5.99
N ARG A 16 -8.36 -12.99 -6.16
CA ARG A 16 -8.28 -12.22 -7.40
C ARG A 16 -6.98 -11.43 -7.45
N TYR A 17 -6.61 -10.77 -6.35
CA TYR A 17 -5.36 -10.00 -6.27
C TYR A 17 -4.12 -10.87 -6.47
N THR A 18 -4.06 -12.02 -5.79
CA THR A 18 -2.96 -12.99 -5.96
C THR A 18 -2.85 -13.48 -7.41
N ARG A 19 -3.97 -13.84 -8.05
CA ARG A 19 -3.99 -14.19 -9.49
C ARG A 19 -3.55 -13.03 -10.40
N LEU A 20 -3.88 -11.80 -10.05
CA LEU A 20 -3.52 -10.62 -10.84
C LEU A 20 -2.01 -10.35 -10.74
N VAL A 21 -1.44 -10.44 -9.54
CA VAL A 21 0.00 -10.34 -9.30
C VAL A 21 0.75 -11.46 -10.00
N ASP A 22 0.25 -12.69 -9.92
CA ASP A 22 0.86 -13.85 -10.58
C ASP A 22 0.86 -13.71 -12.11
N ARG A 23 -0.26 -13.26 -12.70
CA ARG A 23 -0.33 -12.94 -14.13
C ARG A 23 0.62 -11.81 -14.53
N LEU A 24 0.69 -10.75 -13.73
CA LEU A 24 1.62 -9.63 -13.94
C LEU A 24 3.07 -10.11 -13.94
N GLN A 25 3.42 -10.97 -12.98
CA GLN A 25 4.76 -11.54 -12.84
C GLN A 25 5.09 -12.50 -14.00
N HIS A 26 4.11 -13.28 -14.46
CA HIS A 26 4.24 -14.16 -15.62
C HIS A 26 4.44 -13.36 -16.92
N CYS A 27 3.65 -12.31 -17.15
CA CYS A 27 3.83 -11.42 -18.31
C CYS A 27 5.21 -10.73 -18.30
N PHE A 28 5.67 -10.29 -17.12
CA PHE A 28 7.01 -9.70 -16.99
C PHE A 28 8.13 -10.69 -17.33
N ARG A 29 8.01 -11.95 -16.89
CA ARG A 29 8.98 -13.01 -17.25
C ARG A 29 8.96 -13.32 -18.75
N LEU A 30 7.78 -13.42 -19.36
CA LEU A 30 7.65 -13.68 -20.79
C LEU A 30 8.27 -12.56 -21.64
N SER A 31 8.09 -11.30 -21.24
CA SER A 31 8.74 -10.16 -21.90
C SER A 31 10.28 -10.27 -21.85
N GLY A 32 10.85 -10.71 -20.73
CA GLY A 32 12.30 -10.94 -20.64
C GLY A 32 12.81 -12.13 -21.46
N LEU A 33 11.99 -13.17 -21.65
CA LEU A 33 12.35 -14.34 -22.45
C LEU A 33 12.22 -14.08 -23.96
N ALA A 34 11.22 -13.31 -24.40
CA ALA A 34 11.12 -12.88 -25.79
C ALA A 34 12.37 -12.09 -26.24
N ASP A 35 12.94 -11.29 -25.34
CA ASP A 35 14.14 -10.47 -25.55
C ASP A 35 15.44 -11.29 -25.73
N THR A 36 15.42 -12.61 -25.44
CA THR A 36 16.59 -13.51 -25.60
C THR A 36 16.54 -14.36 -26.86
N ASN A 37 15.34 -14.82 -27.28
CA ASN A 37 15.19 -15.69 -28.46
C ASN A 37 15.29 -14.97 -29.80
N ASP A 38 15.05 -13.66 -29.85
CA ASP A 38 15.06 -12.86 -31.07
C ASP A 38 16.47 -12.37 -31.51
N SER A 39 17.52 -12.82 -30.80
CA SER A 39 18.90 -12.32 -30.93
C SER A 39 19.67 -12.80 -32.18
N ALA A 40 19.03 -13.43 -33.17
CA ALA A 40 19.77 -14.26 -34.13
C ALA A 40 20.18 -13.62 -35.48
N SER A 41 19.56 -12.57 -36.05
CA SER A 41 20.14 -12.03 -37.32
C SER A 41 19.69 -10.67 -37.88
N VAL A 42 18.51 -10.12 -37.62
CA VAL A 42 18.04 -8.86 -38.30
C VAL A 42 17.57 -7.77 -37.32
N LEU A 43 17.61 -8.04 -36.02
CA LEU A 43 16.91 -7.28 -34.97
C LEU A 43 17.80 -6.35 -34.12
N ALA A 44 19.05 -6.07 -34.49
CA ALA A 44 19.99 -5.36 -33.62
C ALA A 44 19.63 -3.86 -33.39
N THR A 45 19.00 -3.20 -34.37
CA THR A 45 18.62 -1.77 -34.33
C THR A 45 17.27 -1.51 -33.65
N SER A 46 16.30 -2.43 -33.76
CA SER A 46 15.03 -2.31 -33.02
C SER A 46 15.16 -2.80 -31.58
N GLN A 47 15.98 -3.83 -31.31
CA GLN A 47 16.26 -4.30 -29.94
C GLN A 47 17.01 -3.26 -29.09
N THR A 48 17.90 -2.45 -29.68
CA THR A 48 18.56 -1.36 -28.92
C THR A 48 17.56 -0.27 -28.54
N ALA A 49 16.66 0.12 -29.44
CA ALA A 49 15.59 1.07 -29.13
C ALA A 49 14.63 0.52 -28.04
N GLN A 50 14.30 -0.77 -28.09
CA GLN A 50 13.39 -1.42 -27.14
C GLN A 50 14.04 -1.65 -25.76
N LYS A 51 15.31 -2.07 -25.70
CA LYS A 51 16.07 -2.16 -24.44
C LYS A 51 16.25 -0.78 -23.79
N VAL A 52 16.45 0.26 -24.59
CA VAL A 52 16.49 1.65 -24.12
C VAL A 52 15.12 2.11 -23.59
N ALA A 53 14.01 1.69 -24.22
CA ALA A 53 12.66 1.98 -23.72
C ALA A 53 12.37 1.26 -22.40
N VAL A 54 12.68 -0.04 -22.28
CA VAL A 54 12.49 -0.83 -21.05
C VAL A 54 13.31 -0.29 -19.89
N THR A 55 14.59 0.04 -20.12
CA THR A 55 15.46 0.64 -19.10
C THR A 55 14.97 2.02 -18.66
N ARG A 56 14.50 2.87 -19.58
CA ARG A 56 13.84 4.14 -19.22
C ARG A 56 12.58 3.92 -18.39
N LEU A 57 11.78 2.92 -18.73
CA LEU A 57 10.54 2.59 -18.01
C LEU A 57 10.83 2.04 -16.61
N GLN A 58 11.84 1.18 -16.46
CA GLN A 58 12.35 0.73 -15.16
C GLN A 58 12.88 1.88 -14.31
N GLN A 59 13.63 2.80 -14.93
CA GLN A 59 14.18 3.96 -14.25
C GLN A 59 13.05 4.89 -13.77
N GLN A 60 12.05 5.19 -14.63
CA GLN A 60 10.86 5.94 -14.21
C GLN A 60 10.08 5.23 -13.11
N LEU A 61 9.91 3.91 -13.20
CA LEU A 61 9.24 3.14 -12.16
C LEU A 61 9.99 3.21 -10.83
N SER A 62 11.33 3.17 -10.86
CA SER A 62 12.17 3.25 -9.67
C SER A 62 12.11 4.63 -8.99
N GLU A 63 12.05 5.69 -9.78
CA GLU A 63 11.87 7.06 -9.31
C GLU A 63 10.46 7.29 -8.74
N CYS A 64 9.41 6.87 -9.46
CA CYS A 64 8.04 6.90 -8.97
C CYS A 64 7.86 6.04 -7.71
N ARG A 65 8.50 4.87 -7.65
CA ARG A 65 8.56 4.00 -6.47
C ARG A 65 9.20 4.72 -5.31
N ARG A 66 10.36 5.35 -5.51
CA ARG A 66 11.06 6.08 -4.45
C ARG A 66 10.21 7.22 -3.92
N LEU A 67 9.66 8.04 -4.81
CA LEU A 67 8.79 9.16 -4.44
C LEU A 67 7.51 8.69 -3.75
N SER A 68 6.90 7.61 -4.25
CA SER A 68 5.75 6.96 -3.62
C SER A 68 6.10 6.46 -2.21
N MET A 69 7.24 5.78 -2.02
CA MET A 69 7.70 5.33 -0.70
C MET A 69 7.92 6.50 0.27
N TRP A 70 8.51 7.61 -0.18
CA TRP A 70 8.68 8.81 0.65
C TRP A 70 7.34 9.46 1.02
N ALA A 71 6.46 9.67 0.05
CA ALA A 71 5.12 10.20 0.28
C ALA A 71 4.32 9.29 1.24
N THR A 72 4.48 7.98 1.10
CA THR A 72 3.90 6.96 1.96
C THR A 72 4.42 7.05 3.38
N ALA A 73 5.75 7.12 3.55
CA ALA A 73 6.37 7.21 4.86
C ALA A 73 5.92 8.50 5.56
N PHE A 74 5.94 9.62 4.84
CA PHE A 74 5.44 10.90 5.34
C PHE A 74 3.96 10.81 5.76
N TRP A 75 3.11 10.24 4.90
CA TRP A 75 1.69 10.04 5.20
C TRP A 75 1.47 9.16 6.44
N LEU A 76 2.23 8.07 6.56
CA LEU A 76 2.17 7.18 7.72
C LEU A 76 2.60 7.90 9.00
N TRP A 77 3.65 8.72 8.95
CA TRP A 77 4.06 9.57 10.06
C TRP A 77 2.96 10.55 10.47
N VAL A 78 2.32 11.23 9.52
CA VAL A 78 1.20 12.15 9.78
C VAL A 78 0.02 11.40 10.42
N CYS A 79 -0.32 10.21 9.92
CA CYS A 79 -1.38 9.39 10.48
C CYS A 79 -1.09 8.93 11.91
N VAL A 80 0.11 8.42 12.18
CA VAL A 80 0.52 7.99 13.53
C VAL A 80 0.54 9.17 14.50
N TYR A 81 1.07 10.31 14.06
CA TYR A 81 1.06 11.54 14.85
C TYR A 81 -0.37 12.00 15.14
N GLY A 82 -1.26 11.95 14.14
CA GLY A 82 -2.67 12.29 14.30
C GLY A 82 -3.37 11.44 15.36
N VAL A 83 -3.20 10.11 15.32
CA VAL A 83 -3.77 9.20 16.34
C VAL A 83 -3.19 9.47 17.71
N THR A 84 -1.87 9.63 17.77
CA THR A 84 -1.16 9.88 19.02
C THR A 84 -1.65 11.19 19.63
N HIS A 85 -1.70 12.27 18.85
CA HIS A 85 -2.27 13.54 19.27
C HIS A 85 -3.71 13.39 19.78
N TRP A 86 -4.58 12.73 19.01
CA TRP A 86 -5.98 12.51 19.40
C TRP A 86 -6.13 11.75 20.73
N CYS A 87 -5.27 10.77 21.00
CA CYS A 87 -5.30 10.00 22.24
C CYS A 87 -4.54 10.67 23.40
N LEU A 88 -3.56 11.54 23.13
CA LEU A 88 -2.77 12.22 24.15
C LEU A 88 -3.50 13.44 24.72
N VAL A 89 -4.30 14.14 23.91
CA VAL A 89 -5.07 15.33 24.30
C VAL A 89 -5.94 15.11 25.55
N PRO A 90 -6.83 14.09 25.63
CA PRO A 90 -7.64 13.86 26.82
C PRO A 90 -6.79 13.52 28.05
N LEU A 91 -5.66 12.82 27.85
CA LEU A 91 -4.74 12.46 28.92
C LEU A 91 -4.04 13.69 29.53
N ILE A 92 -3.66 14.67 28.70
CA ILE A 92 -2.99 15.91 29.14
C ILE A 92 -3.97 16.85 29.85
N ILE A 93 -5.22 16.94 29.36
CA ILE A 93 -6.25 17.80 29.95
C ILE A 93 -6.74 17.23 31.30
N GLY A 94 -6.40 15.97 31.62
CA GLY A 94 -6.89 15.28 32.81
C GLY A 94 -8.39 14.93 32.68
N ASP A 95 -8.90 14.94 31.45
CA ASP A 95 -10.26 14.54 31.18
C ASP A 95 -10.34 13.02 31.30
N ASN A 96 -11.27 12.53 32.13
CA ASN A 96 -11.43 11.10 32.38
C ASN A 96 -12.23 10.40 31.26
N SER A 97 -12.56 11.14 30.22
CA SER A 97 -13.29 10.69 29.05
C SER A 97 -12.45 9.73 28.21
N LEU A 98 -13.03 8.59 27.85
CA LEU A 98 -12.40 7.61 26.96
C LEU A 98 -12.31 8.18 25.53
N PRO A 99 -11.22 7.94 24.78
CA PRO A 99 -11.06 8.47 23.42
C PRO A 99 -12.11 7.95 22.43
N PHE A 100 -12.73 6.80 22.71
CA PHE A 100 -13.90 6.31 21.98
C PHE A 100 -15.02 5.91 22.93
N ASP A 101 -16.23 6.31 22.58
CA ASP A 101 -17.43 5.93 23.32
C ASP A 101 -17.84 4.51 22.90
N ALA A 102 -17.71 3.55 23.83
CA ALA A 102 -17.96 2.15 23.58
C ALA A 102 -18.57 1.49 24.82
N LEU A 103 -19.52 0.57 24.59
CA LEU A 103 -20.13 -0.19 25.67
C LEU A 103 -19.18 -1.31 26.12
N TYR A 104 -18.68 -1.22 27.34
CA TYR A 104 -17.87 -2.25 27.97
C TYR A 104 -18.73 -3.10 28.91
N LEU A 105 -18.52 -4.42 28.91
CA LEU A 105 -19.18 -5.37 29.82
C LEU A 105 -18.66 -5.26 31.28
N PHE A 106 -17.71 -4.36 31.51
CA PHE A 106 -17.06 -4.11 32.79
C PHE A 106 -17.03 -2.60 33.04
N ASP A 107 -16.91 -2.21 34.31
CA ASP A 107 -16.87 -0.81 34.70
C ASP A 107 -15.53 -0.16 34.33
N ALA A 108 -15.49 0.44 33.14
CA ALA A 108 -14.31 1.11 32.59
C ALA A 108 -13.97 2.43 33.33
N SER A 109 -14.83 2.88 34.26
CA SER A 109 -14.59 4.10 35.04
C SER A 109 -13.60 3.89 36.19
N GLN A 110 -13.40 2.65 36.63
CA GLN A 110 -12.53 2.33 37.77
C GLN A 110 -11.04 2.34 37.37
N PRO A 111 -10.17 3.04 38.13
CA PRO A 111 -8.72 2.80 38.05
C PRO A 111 -8.42 1.41 38.64
N PRO A 112 -7.63 0.50 38.02
CA PRO A 112 -6.71 0.64 36.87
C PRO A 112 -7.27 0.23 35.50
N LEU A 113 -8.48 -0.34 35.44
CA LEU A 113 -9.08 -0.84 34.18
C LEU A 113 -9.16 0.26 33.12
N ARG A 114 -9.46 1.49 33.53
CA ARG A 114 -9.51 2.64 32.62
C ARG A 114 -8.24 2.85 31.81
N GLN A 115 -7.07 2.70 32.42
CA GLN A 115 -5.78 2.85 31.72
C GLN A 115 -5.57 1.73 30.70
N VAL A 116 -5.98 0.50 31.05
CA VAL A 116 -5.93 -0.65 30.14
C VAL A 116 -6.85 -0.42 28.95
N VAL A 117 -8.07 0.04 29.18
CA VAL A 117 -9.03 0.36 28.10
C VAL A 117 -8.49 1.46 27.20
N HIS A 118 -7.92 2.51 27.77
CA HIS A 118 -7.32 3.59 27.00
C HIS A 118 -6.15 3.09 26.12
N CYS A 119 -5.29 2.22 26.66
CA CYS A 119 -4.22 1.60 25.90
C CYS A 119 -4.78 0.70 24.78
N LEU A 120 -5.81 -0.09 25.07
CA LEU A 120 -6.46 -0.97 24.11
C LEU A 120 -7.09 -0.18 22.95
N GLN A 121 -7.78 0.93 23.27
CA GLN A 121 -8.38 1.83 22.29
C GLN A 121 -7.32 2.51 21.41
N TYR A 122 -6.19 2.92 22.00
CA TYR A 122 -5.06 3.46 21.24
C TYR A 122 -4.50 2.42 20.26
N VAL A 123 -4.22 1.21 20.71
CA VAL A 123 -3.70 0.12 19.87
C VAL A 123 -4.69 -0.24 18.75
N ALA A 124 -5.97 -0.35 19.08
CA ALA A 124 -7.02 -0.64 18.10
C ALA A 124 -7.16 0.47 17.05
N GLY A 125 -7.11 1.75 17.48
CA GLY A 125 -7.12 2.91 16.59
C GLY A 125 -5.92 2.92 15.64
N LEU A 126 -4.72 2.69 16.20
CA LEU A 126 -3.47 2.59 15.43
C LEU A 126 -3.53 1.47 14.40
N GLN A 127 -3.97 0.27 14.81
CA GLN A 127 -4.11 -0.88 13.93
C GLN A 127 -5.08 -0.61 12.78
N ASN A 128 -6.24 -0.01 13.06
CA ASN A 128 -7.25 0.30 12.04
C ASN A 128 -6.74 1.31 10.99
N ILE A 129 -5.95 2.31 11.41
CA ILE A 129 -5.37 3.30 10.50
C ILE A 129 -4.23 2.70 9.68
N LEU A 130 -3.33 1.95 10.31
CA LEU A 130 -2.27 1.23 9.60
C LEU A 130 -2.86 0.32 8.52
N LEU A 131 -3.89 -0.46 8.85
CA LEU A 131 -4.59 -1.33 7.90
C LEU A 131 -5.15 -0.55 6.70
N SER A 132 -5.77 0.61 6.94
CA SER A 132 -6.28 1.44 5.83
C SER A 132 -5.15 1.96 4.94
N VAL A 133 -4.08 2.47 5.55
CA VAL A 133 -2.93 3.01 4.80
C VAL A 133 -2.28 1.89 3.97
N PHE A 134 -2.02 0.73 4.55
CA PHE A 134 -1.47 -0.41 3.81
C PHE A 134 -2.33 -0.84 2.62
N PHE A 135 -3.66 -0.80 2.76
CA PHE A 135 -4.56 -1.09 1.65
C PHE A 135 -4.43 -0.06 0.52
N ASP A 136 -4.46 1.22 0.85
CA ASP A 136 -4.37 2.30 -0.14
C ASP A 136 -3.02 2.25 -0.88
N LEU A 137 -1.94 1.90 -0.17
CA LEU A 137 -0.62 1.65 -0.76
C LEU A 137 -0.60 0.48 -1.72
N PHE A 138 -1.17 -0.66 -1.32
CA PHE A 138 -1.23 -1.83 -2.18
C PHE A 138 -1.97 -1.54 -3.48
N VAL A 139 -3.07 -0.78 -3.42
CA VAL A 139 -3.81 -0.35 -4.61
C VAL A 139 -2.99 0.59 -5.49
N LEU A 140 -2.29 1.55 -4.90
CA LEU A 140 -1.42 2.47 -5.63
C LEU A 140 -0.29 1.72 -6.34
N TRP A 141 0.31 0.74 -5.67
CA TRP A 141 1.33 -0.15 -6.23
C TRP A 141 0.83 -0.94 -7.43
N LEU A 142 -0.37 -1.52 -7.34
CA LEU A 142 -0.99 -2.22 -8.46
C LEU A 142 -1.27 -1.29 -9.65
N HIS A 143 -1.71 -0.05 -9.40
CA HIS A 143 -1.93 0.93 -10.46
C HIS A 143 -0.63 1.33 -11.14
N LEU A 144 0.46 1.57 -10.39
CA LEU A 144 1.77 1.85 -10.97
C LEU A 144 2.26 0.72 -11.87
N LEU A 145 2.11 -0.53 -11.42
CA LEU A 145 2.45 -1.71 -12.22
C LEU A 145 1.60 -1.80 -13.50
N LEU A 146 0.29 -1.57 -13.40
CA LEU A 146 -0.61 -1.60 -14.55
C LEU A 146 -0.25 -0.51 -15.57
N CYS A 147 -0.01 0.72 -15.12
CA CYS A 147 0.41 1.83 -15.98
C CYS A 147 1.73 1.53 -16.71
N ALA A 148 2.67 0.89 -16.02
CA ALA A 148 3.94 0.50 -16.61
C ALA A 148 3.77 -0.53 -17.74
N GLN A 149 2.90 -1.52 -17.53
CA GLN A 149 2.58 -2.54 -18.54
C GLN A 149 1.85 -1.94 -19.74
N LEU A 150 0.89 -1.04 -19.52
CA LEU A 150 0.17 -0.36 -20.59
C LEU A 150 1.09 0.51 -21.45
N ARG A 151 2.03 1.24 -20.83
CA ARG A 151 3.05 2.02 -21.56
C ARG A 151 3.96 1.14 -22.39
N TYR A 152 4.43 0.03 -21.82
CA TYR A 152 5.24 -0.94 -22.56
C TYR A 152 4.49 -1.51 -23.78
N LEU A 153 3.20 -1.84 -23.62
CA LEU A 153 2.38 -2.33 -24.72
C LEU A 153 2.18 -1.25 -25.81
N ALA A 154 1.94 0.00 -25.42
CA ALA A 154 1.75 1.12 -26.33
C ALA A 154 3.01 1.42 -27.16
N ASP A 155 4.20 1.30 -26.56
CA ASP A 155 5.47 1.50 -27.27
C ASP A 155 5.76 0.37 -28.27
N ASN A 156 5.31 -0.87 -28.02
CA ASN A 156 5.48 -2.00 -28.96
C ASN A 156 4.46 -2.01 -30.12
N LEU A 157 3.35 -1.26 -30.01
CA LEU A 157 2.32 -1.16 -31.04
C LEU A 157 2.58 -0.02 -32.05
N ARG A 158 3.57 0.84 -31.78
CA ARG A 158 4.02 1.92 -32.65
C ARG A 158 5.20 1.51 -33.50
#